data_AF-A0A1Z9J3Q0-F1
#
_entry.id   AF-A0A1Z9J3Q0-F1
#
_cell.length_a   1.000
_cell.length_b   1.000
_cell.length_c   1.000
_cell.angle_alpha   90.00
_cell.angle_beta   90.00
_cell.angle_gamma   90.00
#
_symmetry.space_group_name_H-M   'P 1'
#
loop_
_entity.id
_entity.type
_entity.pdbx_description
1 polymer ?
#
loop_
_entity_poly.entity_id
_entity_poly.type
_entity_poly.pdbx_seq_one_letter_code
_entity_poly.pdbx_strand_id
1 'polypeptide(L)'
;MPTERLLIFDEAGNAKRVKARLTRFLENEPVSDSDKSNIRSTLGITSQGGLGDLLAANNLDDVASKDTAKLNLEIPDIGLQPNQVPLSGMLNSGAWVDWDSHYSEGTWSGVYAPATGTFASITMDADLGYVKNGKLVTVSGQIKTDAIDTTGGSGQLKIDGLPFAAAKVSAITIGFAWNFGSSFPLSGYISGSSIYLTTRTSTTARTDNFDVGGMSTGTSADRNNIYFSGTYQIA
;
A
#
# COMPACT_ATOMS: atom_id res chain seq x y z
N MET A 1 -6.08 -2.69 88.94
CA MET A 1 -4.91 -2.68 88.04
C MET A 1 -3.88 -1.75 88.64
N PRO A 2 -2.63 -2.16 88.88
CA PRO A 2 -1.63 -1.25 89.41
C PRO A 2 -1.28 -0.21 88.33
N THR A 3 -1.48 1.08 88.65
CA THR A 3 -1.01 2.19 87.82
C THR A 3 0.50 2.32 88.01
N GLU A 4 1.29 1.76 87.11
CA GLU A 4 2.72 2.01 87.07
C GLU A 4 2.98 3.50 86.77
N ARG A 5 3.91 4.10 87.52
CA ARG A 5 4.23 5.53 87.45
C ARG A 5 5.63 5.70 86.87
N LEU A 6 5.73 6.35 85.71
CA LEU A 6 7.02 6.67 85.10
C LEU A 6 7.73 7.79 85.89
N LEU A 7 8.95 7.50 86.36
CA LEU A 7 9.84 8.44 87.03
C LEU A 7 11.03 8.69 86.10
N ILE A 8 11.33 9.97 85.87
CA ILE A 8 12.50 10.42 85.10
C ILE A 8 13.33 11.32 86.01
N PHE A 9 14.64 11.19 85.98
CA PHE A 9 15.53 12.06 86.77
C PHE A 9 15.95 13.27 85.92
N ASP A 10 15.98 14.45 86.54
CA ASP A 10 16.61 15.62 85.91
C ASP A 10 18.15 15.53 86.01
N GLU A 11 18.85 16.44 85.32
CA GLU A 11 20.32 16.45 85.26
C GLU A 11 20.98 16.66 86.63
N ALA A 12 20.24 17.16 87.62
CA ALA A 12 20.67 17.28 89.00
C ALA A 12 20.33 16.03 89.85
N GLY A 13 19.81 14.97 89.23
CA GLY A 13 19.51 13.69 89.87
C GLY A 13 18.20 13.64 90.65
N ASN A 14 17.29 14.60 90.45
CA ASN A 14 16.01 14.60 91.16
C ASN A 14 14.94 13.84 90.38
N ALA A 15 14.23 12.94 91.04
CA ALA A 15 13.14 12.20 90.43
C ALA A 15 11.93 13.11 90.17
N LYS A 16 11.46 13.13 88.92
CA LYS A 16 10.23 13.79 88.47
C LYS A 16 9.25 12.75 87.97
N ARG A 17 7.98 12.92 88.33
CA ARG A 17 6.89 12.18 87.71
C ARG A 17 6.46 12.89 86.45
N VAL A 18 6.46 12.19 85.34
CA VAL A 18 6.11 12.78 84.04
C VAL A 18 4.95 12.00 83.45
N LYS A 19 3.93 12.74 82.98
CA LYS A 19 2.87 12.19 82.11
C LYS A 19 3.34 12.31 80.67
N ALA A 20 4.12 11.34 80.21
CA ALA A 20 4.56 11.24 78.82
C ALA A 20 4.18 9.87 78.25
N ARG A 21 4.11 9.78 76.93
CA ARG A 21 3.91 8.53 76.20
C ARG A 21 5.23 8.17 75.53
N LEU A 22 5.92 7.12 76.01
CA LEU A 22 7.09 6.60 75.29
C LEU A 22 6.63 6.07 73.93
N THR A 23 7.23 6.58 72.86
CA THR A 23 6.89 6.16 71.49
C THR A 23 7.93 5.23 70.87
N ARG A 24 9.06 4.95 71.55
CA ARG A 24 10.02 3.90 71.16
C ARG A 24 10.86 3.47 72.37
N PHE A 25 11.06 2.16 72.55
CA PHE A 25 11.98 1.60 73.55
C PHE A 25 13.43 1.62 73.03
N LEU A 26 14.39 1.79 73.95
CA LEU A 26 15.82 2.06 73.68
C LEU A 26 16.70 0.79 73.65
N GLU A 27 16.12 -0.41 73.63
CA GLU A 27 16.88 -1.66 73.60
C GLU A 27 16.55 -2.46 72.33
N ASN A 28 17.52 -3.27 71.88
CA ASN A 28 17.46 -4.14 70.70
C ASN A 28 16.47 -5.29 70.90
N GLU A 29 15.21 -4.97 71.23
CA GLU A 29 14.13 -5.94 71.31
C GLU A 29 13.80 -6.42 69.91
N PRO A 30 13.84 -7.73 69.66
CA PRO A 30 13.44 -8.27 68.37
C PRO A 30 11.97 -7.90 68.12
N VAL A 31 11.69 -7.38 66.93
CA VAL A 31 10.34 -6.97 66.51
C VAL A 31 9.36 -8.09 66.86
N SER A 32 8.42 -7.80 67.76
CA SER A 32 7.47 -8.81 68.23
C SER A 32 6.57 -9.25 67.08
N ASP A 33 5.98 -10.44 67.15
CA ASP A 33 5.06 -10.87 66.10
C ASP A 33 3.82 -9.98 66.02
N SER A 34 3.47 -9.30 67.11
CA SER A 34 2.43 -8.27 67.13
C SER A 34 2.85 -7.04 66.33
N ASP A 35 4.10 -6.59 66.47
CA ASP A 35 4.64 -5.45 65.70
C ASP A 35 4.75 -5.79 64.23
N LYS A 36 5.20 -7.01 63.90
CA LYS A 36 5.22 -7.49 62.50
C LYS A 36 3.80 -7.52 61.92
N SER A 37 2.81 -7.94 62.72
CA SER A 37 1.39 -7.94 62.31
C SER A 37 0.85 -6.53 62.10
N ASN A 38 1.19 -5.59 62.96
CA ASN A 38 0.78 -4.19 62.86
C ASN A 38 1.43 -3.50 61.65
N ILE A 39 2.73 -3.72 61.42
CA ILE A 39 3.45 -3.19 60.26
C ILE A 39 2.83 -3.74 58.97
N ARG A 40 2.55 -5.04 58.90
CA ARG A 40 1.83 -5.65 57.76
C ARG A 40 0.47 -4.97 57.55
N SER A 41 -0.31 -4.80 58.60
CA SER A 41 -1.61 -4.11 58.53
C SER A 41 -1.49 -2.67 58.02
N THR A 42 -0.49 -1.90 58.49
CA THR A 42 -0.27 -0.51 58.03
C THR A 42 0.22 -0.40 56.59
N LEU A 43 0.91 -1.43 56.09
CA LEU A 43 1.34 -1.53 54.69
C LEU A 43 0.26 -2.16 53.79
N GLY A 44 -0.93 -2.44 54.32
CA GLY A 44 -2.04 -3.05 53.58
C GLY A 44 -1.88 -4.56 53.33
N ILE A 45 -0.89 -5.21 53.95
CA ILE A 45 -0.59 -6.64 53.78
C ILE A 45 -1.50 -7.46 54.71
N THR A 46 -2.61 -7.97 54.17
CA THR A 46 -3.71 -8.50 55.01
C THR A 46 -3.68 -10.01 55.29
N SER A 47 -2.85 -10.81 54.63
CA SER A 47 -2.82 -12.28 54.83
C SER A 47 -1.56 -12.78 55.58
N GLN A 48 -1.78 -13.60 56.62
CA GLN A 48 -0.76 -14.19 57.51
C GLN A 48 -0.04 -15.43 56.90
N GLY A 49 0.10 -15.50 55.58
CA GLY A 49 0.51 -16.75 54.93
C GLY A 49 1.30 -16.57 53.65
N GLY A 50 2.55 -16.10 53.75
CA GLY A 50 3.65 -16.47 52.84
C GLY A 50 3.51 -16.21 51.34
N LEU A 51 2.46 -15.55 50.85
CA LEU A 51 2.22 -15.28 49.43
C LEU A 51 1.72 -13.84 49.33
N GLY A 52 2.67 -12.91 49.31
CA GLY A 52 2.44 -11.48 49.52
C GLY A 52 1.44 -10.84 48.55
N ASP A 53 0.88 -9.71 48.97
CA ASP A 53 0.09 -8.77 48.15
C ASP A 53 0.83 -8.27 46.90
N LEU A 54 2.13 -8.53 46.77
CA LEU A 54 2.92 -8.27 45.56
C LEU A 54 2.94 -9.44 44.56
N LEU A 55 2.48 -10.64 44.95
CA LEU A 55 2.18 -11.77 44.04
C LEU A 55 0.70 -11.80 43.66
N ALA A 56 -0.17 -11.21 44.48
CA ALA A 56 -1.55 -10.86 44.12
C ALA A 56 -1.66 -9.51 43.40
N ALA A 57 -0.53 -8.96 42.92
CA ALA A 57 -0.53 -8.13 41.72
C ALA A 57 -0.86 -9.04 40.52
N ASN A 58 -2.05 -9.64 40.55
CA ASN A 58 -2.80 -9.85 39.35
C ASN A 58 -3.01 -8.41 38.83
N ASN A 59 -2.11 -7.92 37.97
CA ASN A 59 -2.22 -6.61 37.32
C ASN A 59 -3.44 -6.55 36.37
N LEU A 60 -4.41 -7.42 36.62
CA LEU A 60 -5.60 -7.81 35.91
C LEU A 60 -6.66 -8.32 36.92
N ASP A 61 -6.55 -8.03 38.23
CA ASP A 61 -7.56 -8.40 39.25
C ASP A 61 -8.83 -7.56 39.15
N ASP A 62 -8.67 -6.35 38.60
CA ASP A 62 -9.74 -5.48 38.14
C ASP A 62 -10.46 -6.07 36.93
N VAL A 63 -9.87 -7.08 36.31
CA VAL A 63 -10.44 -7.80 35.18
C VAL A 63 -11.04 -9.13 35.66
N ALA A 64 -12.37 -9.23 35.54
CA ALA A 64 -13.22 -10.27 36.14
C ALA A 64 -12.84 -11.75 35.87
N SER A 65 -11.94 -12.02 34.91
CA SER A 65 -11.36 -13.35 34.70
C SER A 65 -10.04 -13.29 33.94
N LYS A 66 -9.23 -14.35 34.08
CA LYS A 66 -8.02 -14.59 33.26
C LYS A 66 -8.31 -14.54 31.75
N ASP A 67 -9.50 -14.99 31.35
CA ASP A 67 -9.91 -14.99 29.95
C ASP A 67 -10.24 -13.58 29.46
N THR A 68 -10.87 -12.77 30.30
CA THR A 68 -11.14 -11.35 30.04
C THR A 68 -9.84 -10.54 29.95
N ALA A 69 -8.86 -10.84 30.80
CA ALA A 69 -7.55 -10.19 30.75
C ALA A 69 -6.77 -10.53 29.47
N LYS A 70 -6.84 -11.79 29.04
CA LYS A 70 -6.30 -12.22 27.74
C LYS A 70 -6.98 -11.45 26.60
N LEU A 71 -8.30 -11.35 26.61
CA LEU A 71 -9.06 -10.61 25.59
C LEU A 71 -8.70 -9.12 25.54
N ASN A 72 -8.41 -8.50 26.68
CA ASN A 72 -8.03 -7.08 26.77
C ASN A 72 -6.59 -6.80 26.32
N LEU A 73 -5.70 -7.78 26.41
CA LEU A 73 -4.29 -7.70 26.00
C LEU A 73 -4.03 -8.31 24.62
N GLU A 74 -4.99 -9.03 24.08
CA GLU A 74 -4.93 -9.58 22.74
C GLU A 74 -4.84 -8.42 21.75
N ILE A 75 -3.86 -8.50 20.85
CA ILE A 75 -3.85 -7.62 19.69
C ILE A 75 -5.12 -8.00 18.92
N PRO A 76 -6.07 -7.07 18.72
CA PRO A 76 -7.29 -7.37 18.01
C PRO A 76 -6.97 -8.08 16.69
N ASP A 77 -7.58 -9.25 16.47
CA ASP A 77 -7.47 -9.91 15.18
C ASP A 77 -7.90 -8.92 14.07
N ILE A 78 -7.45 -9.11 12.84
CA ILE A 78 -7.86 -8.27 11.70
C ILE A 78 -9.08 -8.91 11.01
N GLY A 79 -10.25 -8.25 10.95
CA GLY A 79 -11.46 -8.84 10.34
C GLY A 79 -12.83 -8.19 10.71
N LEU A 80 -13.91 -8.99 10.64
CA LEU A 80 -15.33 -8.59 10.78
C LEU A 80 -16.01 -8.96 12.13
N GLN A 81 -15.28 -9.52 13.10
CA GLN A 81 -15.85 -9.95 14.39
C GLN A 81 -15.81 -8.83 15.46
N PRO A 82 -16.60 -8.92 16.55
CA PRO A 82 -16.83 -7.84 17.52
C PRO A 82 -15.62 -7.30 18.32
N ASN A 83 -14.45 -7.94 18.26
CA ASN A 83 -13.24 -7.51 18.98
C ASN A 83 -12.05 -7.23 18.06
N GLN A 84 -12.30 -6.73 16.84
CA GLN A 84 -11.30 -6.47 15.82
C GLN A 84 -11.24 -4.98 15.49
N VAL A 85 -10.03 -4.41 15.34
CA VAL A 85 -9.91 -3.10 14.68
C VAL A 85 -10.31 -3.32 13.23
N PRO A 86 -11.34 -2.64 12.70
CA PRO A 86 -11.76 -2.89 11.34
C PRO A 86 -10.59 -2.57 10.40
N LEU A 87 -10.35 -3.43 9.40
CA LEU A 87 -9.27 -3.25 8.43
C LEU A 87 -9.33 -1.85 7.76
N SER A 88 -10.53 -1.30 7.61
CA SER A 88 -10.79 0.07 7.14
C SER A 88 -10.23 1.17 8.05
N GLY A 89 -10.13 0.93 9.35
CA GLY A 89 -9.51 1.84 10.31
C GLY A 89 -7.98 1.86 10.24
N MET A 90 -7.35 0.73 9.86
CA MET A 90 -5.89 0.62 9.74
C MET A 90 -5.38 1.02 8.36
N LEU A 91 -6.12 0.66 7.29
CA LEU A 91 -5.69 0.87 5.91
C LEU A 91 -6.34 2.09 5.25
N ASN A 92 -7.26 2.80 5.95
CA ASN A 92 -7.98 3.96 5.42
C ASN A 92 -8.61 3.64 4.04
N SER A 93 -8.37 4.47 3.02
CA SER A 93 -8.83 4.23 1.64
C SER A 93 -8.20 3.01 0.96
N GLY A 94 -7.09 2.48 1.51
CA GLY A 94 -6.41 1.27 1.05
C GLY A 94 -7.19 -0.03 1.33
N ALA A 95 -8.13 0.00 2.28
CA ALA A 95 -8.91 -1.18 2.69
C ALA A 95 -9.91 -1.67 1.62
N TRP A 96 -10.25 -0.81 0.66
CA TRP A 96 -11.28 -1.06 -0.36
C TRP A 96 -10.75 -0.93 -1.78
N VAL A 97 -9.43 -0.99 -1.97
CA VAL A 97 -8.84 -0.91 -3.30
C VAL A 97 -9.13 -2.23 -4.01
N ASP A 98 -10.03 -2.18 -5.00
CA ASP A 98 -10.14 -3.25 -5.98
C ASP A 98 -8.87 -3.25 -6.82
N TRP A 99 -7.93 -4.11 -6.45
CA TRP A 99 -6.63 -4.21 -7.10
C TRP A 99 -6.77 -4.45 -8.61
N ASP A 100 -7.76 -5.24 -9.04
CA ASP A 100 -8.00 -5.56 -10.45
C ASP A 100 -8.56 -4.36 -11.23
N SER A 101 -9.27 -3.45 -10.55
CA SER A 101 -9.67 -2.17 -11.15
C SER A 101 -8.49 -1.21 -11.35
N HIS A 102 -7.44 -1.32 -10.53
CA HIS A 102 -6.29 -0.40 -10.54
C HIS A 102 -5.10 -0.94 -11.33
N TYR A 103 -4.84 -2.24 -11.28
CA TYR A 103 -3.72 -2.87 -11.96
C TYR A 103 -4.25 -3.94 -12.90
N SER A 104 -3.94 -3.82 -14.19
CA SER A 104 -4.19 -4.89 -15.14
C SER A 104 -3.10 -4.94 -16.20
N GLU A 105 -2.72 -6.14 -16.58
CA GLU A 105 -1.76 -6.40 -17.64
C GLU A 105 -2.37 -7.38 -18.64
N GLY A 106 -1.91 -7.33 -19.87
CA GLY A 106 -2.38 -8.27 -20.88
C GLY A 106 -1.94 -7.91 -22.28
N THR A 107 -2.48 -8.66 -23.23
CA THR A 107 -2.33 -8.40 -24.66
C THR A 107 -3.54 -7.67 -25.20
N TRP A 108 -3.40 -7.02 -26.35
CA TRP A 108 -4.51 -6.34 -27.03
C TRP A 108 -4.44 -6.51 -28.55
N SER A 109 -5.61 -6.52 -29.20
CA SER A 109 -5.74 -6.81 -30.64
C SER A 109 -5.69 -5.54 -31.49
N GLY A 110 -4.53 -4.89 -31.52
CA GLY A 110 -4.31 -3.72 -32.36
C GLY A 110 -4.16 -4.04 -33.83
N VAL A 111 -4.69 -3.18 -34.70
CA VAL A 111 -4.68 -3.36 -36.16
C VAL A 111 -4.22 -2.11 -36.87
N TYR A 112 -3.45 -2.26 -37.94
CA TYR A 112 -3.26 -1.15 -38.88
C TYR A 112 -4.59 -0.82 -39.55
N ALA A 113 -4.95 0.46 -39.54
CA ALA A 113 -6.17 0.95 -40.15
C ALA A 113 -5.92 2.30 -40.88
N PRO A 114 -6.60 2.53 -42.01
CA PRO A 114 -6.60 3.84 -42.65
C PRO A 114 -7.45 4.84 -41.85
N ALA A 115 -7.22 6.14 -42.08
CA ALA A 115 -8.09 7.18 -41.54
C ALA A 115 -9.48 7.17 -42.20
N THR A 116 -9.58 6.76 -43.46
CA THR A 116 -10.84 6.69 -44.21
C THR A 116 -10.91 5.41 -45.02
N GLY A 117 -12.09 4.78 -45.03
CA GLY A 117 -12.32 3.52 -45.72
C GLY A 117 -11.72 2.32 -44.97
N THR A 118 -11.44 1.25 -45.70
CA THR A 118 -10.86 0.00 -45.18
C THR A 118 -9.90 -0.57 -46.23
N PHE A 119 -8.85 -1.27 -45.79
CA PHE A 119 -8.02 -2.04 -46.71
C PHE A 119 -8.82 -3.17 -47.34
N ALA A 120 -8.61 -3.45 -48.62
CA ALA A 120 -9.25 -4.54 -49.32
C ALA A 120 -8.85 -5.90 -48.72
N SER A 121 -7.58 -6.03 -48.33
CA SER A 121 -7.09 -7.16 -47.54
C SER A 121 -5.87 -6.76 -46.71
N ILE A 122 -5.73 -7.40 -45.56
CA ILE A 122 -4.55 -7.24 -44.71
C ILE A 122 -4.35 -8.52 -43.88
N THR A 123 -3.12 -9.00 -43.85
CA THR A 123 -2.66 -10.07 -42.95
C THR A 123 -1.57 -9.49 -42.07
N MET A 124 -1.72 -9.65 -40.76
CA MET A 124 -0.85 -9.03 -39.76
C MET A 124 -0.42 -10.05 -38.72
N ASP A 125 0.82 -9.88 -38.28
CA ASP A 125 1.33 -10.42 -37.04
C ASP A 125 1.52 -9.26 -36.06
N ALA A 126 0.83 -9.33 -34.93
CA ALA A 126 0.87 -8.30 -33.90
C ALA A 126 1.18 -8.96 -32.54
N ASP A 127 2.26 -8.52 -31.91
CA ASP A 127 2.62 -8.88 -30.54
C ASP A 127 2.55 -7.61 -29.70
N LEU A 128 1.38 -7.38 -29.11
CA LEU A 128 1.03 -6.12 -28.48
C LEU A 128 0.60 -6.35 -27.04
N GLY A 129 1.27 -5.67 -26.11
CA GLY A 129 1.05 -5.75 -24.67
C GLY A 129 0.68 -4.40 -24.06
N TYR A 130 0.06 -4.46 -22.89
CA TYR A 130 -0.21 -3.29 -22.06
C TYR A 130 -0.06 -3.59 -20.57
N VAL A 131 0.25 -2.54 -19.80
CA VAL A 131 0.17 -2.49 -18.34
C VAL A 131 -0.60 -1.24 -17.95
N LYS A 132 -1.68 -1.39 -17.21
CA LYS A 132 -2.48 -0.33 -16.60
C LYS A 132 -2.13 -0.22 -15.12
N ASN A 133 -1.86 0.99 -14.67
CA ASN A 133 -1.68 1.34 -13.27
C ASN A 133 -2.51 2.60 -12.95
N GLY A 134 -3.63 2.41 -12.26
CA GLY A 134 -4.65 3.41 -12.03
C GLY A 134 -5.17 4.00 -13.34
N LYS A 135 -4.89 5.29 -13.55
CA LYS A 135 -5.29 6.04 -14.76
C LYS A 135 -4.21 6.10 -15.83
N LEU A 136 -3.06 5.46 -15.63
CA LEU A 136 -1.99 5.41 -16.62
C LEU A 136 -1.96 4.04 -17.28
N VAL A 137 -1.84 4.03 -18.60
CA VAL A 137 -1.68 2.82 -19.39
C VAL A 137 -0.42 2.96 -20.22
N THR A 138 0.49 2.00 -20.08
CA THR A 138 1.65 1.84 -20.95
C THR A 138 1.35 0.74 -21.94
N VAL A 139 1.49 1.03 -23.23
CA VAL A 139 1.40 0.06 -24.32
C VAL A 139 2.77 -0.09 -24.97
N SER A 140 3.07 -1.29 -25.42
CA SER A 140 4.28 -1.58 -26.19
C SER A 140 4.07 -2.80 -27.06
N GLY A 141 4.83 -2.89 -28.13
CA GLY A 141 4.83 -4.11 -28.93
C GLY A 141 5.36 -3.90 -30.33
N GLN A 142 5.13 -4.94 -31.12
CA GLN A 142 5.49 -5.01 -32.53
C GLN A 142 4.23 -5.26 -33.36
N ILE A 143 4.13 -4.60 -34.50
CA ILE A 143 3.15 -4.93 -35.53
C ILE A 143 3.82 -4.93 -36.89
N LYS A 144 3.56 -5.97 -37.68
CA LYS A 144 4.04 -6.17 -39.05
C LYS A 144 2.94 -6.77 -39.92
N THR A 145 3.08 -6.64 -41.23
CA THR A 145 2.14 -7.17 -42.22
C THR A 145 2.81 -8.22 -43.10
N ASP A 146 2.08 -9.28 -43.45
CA ASP A 146 2.57 -10.29 -44.39
C ASP A 146 1.99 -10.17 -45.80
N ALA A 147 0.77 -9.65 -45.90
CA ALA A 147 0.16 -9.33 -47.17
C ALA A 147 -0.77 -8.14 -46.95
N ILE A 148 -0.73 -7.16 -47.84
CA ILE A 148 -1.63 -6.00 -47.73
C ILE A 148 -1.99 -5.46 -49.11
N ASP A 149 -3.27 -5.24 -49.29
CA ASP A 149 -3.85 -4.46 -50.39
C ASP A 149 -4.54 -3.24 -49.79
N THR A 150 -3.89 -2.08 -49.96
CA THR A 150 -4.38 -0.80 -49.43
C THR A 150 -5.53 -0.21 -50.24
N THR A 151 -5.96 -0.86 -51.33
CA THR A 151 -7.12 -0.41 -52.13
C THR A 151 -8.34 -0.21 -51.24
N GLY A 152 -9.02 0.93 -51.40
CA GLY A 152 -10.18 1.31 -50.58
C GLY A 152 -9.84 2.05 -49.27
N GLY A 153 -8.59 1.98 -48.80
CA GLY A 153 -8.11 2.71 -47.62
C GLY A 153 -7.31 3.96 -48.01
N SER A 154 -7.50 5.07 -47.29
CA SER A 154 -6.76 6.31 -47.53
C SER A 154 -6.56 7.16 -46.27
N GLY A 155 -5.69 8.17 -46.40
CA GLY A 155 -5.31 9.08 -45.32
C GLY A 155 -4.28 8.50 -44.36
N GLN A 156 -4.21 9.07 -43.16
CA GLN A 156 -3.22 8.72 -42.16
C GLN A 156 -3.35 7.27 -41.71
N LEU A 157 -2.22 6.55 -41.68
CA LEU A 157 -2.13 5.24 -41.06
C LEU A 157 -2.14 5.38 -39.53
N LYS A 158 -2.97 4.57 -38.90
CA LYS A 158 -3.06 4.44 -37.45
C LYS A 158 -2.99 2.97 -37.03
N ILE A 159 -2.62 2.73 -35.79
CA ILE A 159 -2.91 1.47 -35.10
C ILE A 159 -4.18 1.71 -34.29
N ASP A 160 -5.25 1.02 -34.64
CA ASP A 160 -6.54 1.14 -33.97
C ASP A 160 -6.77 0.01 -32.97
N GLY A 161 -7.69 0.22 -32.03
CA GLY A 161 -8.14 -0.81 -31.09
C GLY A 161 -7.45 -0.79 -29.72
N LEU A 162 -6.92 0.36 -29.27
CA LEU A 162 -6.26 0.48 -27.96
C LEU A 162 -7.11 -0.17 -26.84
N PRO A 163 -6.48 -0.81 -25.84
CA PRO A 163 -7.20 -1.52 -24.79
C PRO A 163 -8.10 -0.61 -23.95
N PHE A 164 -7.72 0.67 -23.84
CA PHE A 164 -8.51 1.71 -23.20
C PHE A 164 -8.45 3.00 -24.01
N ALA A 165 -9.54 3.76 -24.03
CA ALA A 165 -9.56 5.06 -24.71
C ALA A 165 -8.75 6.10 -23.93
N ALA A 166 -7.84 6.77 -24.62
CA ALA A 166 -7.04 7.85 -24.06
C ALA A 166 -7.89 9.10 -23.81
N ALA A 167 -7.77 9.66 -22.61
CA ALA A 167 -8.42 10.90 -22.20
C ALA A 167 -7.75 12.14 -22.81
N LYS A 168 -6.46 12.05 -23.15
CA LYS A 168 -5.66 13.13 -23.71
C LYS A 168 -4.67 12.63 -24.75
N VAL A 169 -4.27 13.52 -25.65
CA VAL A 169 -3.19 13.24 -26.59
C VAL A 169 -1.90 12.97 -25.83
N SER A 170 -1.24 11.86 -26.13
CA SER A 170 0.04 11.46 -25.51
C SER A 170 1.01 11.02 -26.58
N ALA A 171 2.30 11.33 -26.43
CA ALA A 171 3.31 10.93 -27.42
C ALA A 171 3.60 9.42 -27.32
N ILE A 172 3.99 8.82 -28.45
CA ILE A 172 4.63 7.50 -28.48
C ILE A 172 6.03 7.60 -29.06
N THR A 173 6.87 6.63 -28.73
CA THR A 173 8.17 6.44 -29.35
C THR A 173 8.12 5.23 -30.27
N ILE A 174 8.65 5.38 -31.48
CA ILE A 174 8.92 4.26 -32.38
C ILE A 174 10.41 3.95 -32.24
N GLY A 175 10.73 2.80 -31.67
CA GLY A 175 12.12 2.37 -31.47
C GLY A 175 12.77 1.88 -32.76
N PHE A 176 11.98 1.29 -33.67
CA PHE A 176 12.45 0.76 -34.93
C PHE A 176 11.30 0.68 -35.95
N ALA A 177 11.59 0.99 -37.21
CA ALA A 177 10.65 0.86 -38.33
C ALA A 177 11.37 0.27 -39.56
N TRP A 178 10.78 -0.72 -40.22
CA TRP A 178 11.41 -1.43 -41.32
C TRP A 178 10.43 -1.93 -42.38
N ASN A 179 10.92 -2.11 -43.62
CA ASN A 179 10.18 -2.64 -44.76
C ASN A 179 8.86 -1.93 -45.08
N PHE A 180 8.84 -0.60 -44.92
CA PHE A 180 7.81 0.24 -45.51
C PHE A 180 8.13 0.55 -46.98
N GLY A 181 7.22 1.22 -47.67
CA GLY A 181 7.37 1.60 -49.08
C GLY A 181 8.35 2.76 -49.26
N SER A 182 7.83 3.94 -49.58
CA SER A 182 8.63 5.12 -49.92
C SER A 182 9.05 5.99 -48.73
N SER A 183 8.43 5.78 -47.56
CA SER A 183 8.69 6.54 -46.34
C SER A 183 8.49 5.64 -45.13
N PHE A 184 8.99 6.07 -43.96
CA PHE A 184 8.91 5.30 -42.72
C PHE A 184 8.26 6.14 -41.63
N PRO A 185 7.43 5.54 -40.76
CA PRO A 185 6.97 6.22 -39.55
C PRO A 185 8.16 6.39 -38.60
N LEU A 186 8.29 7.58 -38.03
CA LEU A 186 9.40 7.97 -37.15
C LEU A 186 8.94 8.27 -35.73
N SER A 187 7.67 8.64 -35.58
CA SER A 187 7.04 8.96 -34.30
C SER A 187 5.54 8.76 -34.40
N GLY A 188 4.82 8.98 -33.29
CA GLY A 188 3.37 9.02 -33.31
C GLY A 188 2.79 9.62 -32.04
N TYR A 189 1.46 9.64 -31.98
CA TYR A 189 0.73 10.05 -30.79
C TYR A 189 -0.52 9.20 -30.61
N ILE A 190 -0.88 8.96 -29.36
CA ILE A 190 -2.13 8.33 -28.94
C ILE A 190 -3.21 9.40 -28.84
N SER A 191 -4.40 9.10 -29.36
CA SER A 191 -5.59 9.93 -29.16
C SER A 191 -6.85 9.08 -29.30
N GLY A 192 -7.79 9.19 -28.37
CA GLY A 192 -8.95 8.31 -28.31
C GLY A 192 -8.51 6.85 -28.22
N SER A 193 -9.03 5.99 -29.11
CA SER A 193 -8.72 4.55 -29.11
C SER A 193 -7.64 4.14 -30.11
N SER A 194 -6.84 5.09 -30.62
CA SER A 194 -5.85 4.80 -31.68
C SER A 194 -4.50 5.47 -31.45
N ILE A 195 -3.46 4.90 -32.04
CA ILE A 195 -2.12 5.47 -32.22
C ILE A 195 -2.02 5.99 -33.65
N TYR A 196 -1.73 7.28 -33.82
CA TYR A 196 -1.54 7.93 -35.11
C TYR A 196 -0.06 8.00 -35.44
N LEU A 197 0.31 7.51 -36.63
CA LEU A 197 1.70 7.47 -37.06
C LEU A 197 2.08 8.75 -37.82
N THR A 198 3.31 9.16 -37.64
CA THR A 198 3.85 10.40 -38.22
C THR A 198 5.21 10.16 -38.84
N THR A 199 5.55 10.98 -39.82
CA THR A 199 6.81 10.91 -40.58
C THR A 199 7.35 12.31 -40.83
N ARG A 200 8.55 12.38 -41.41
CA ARG A 200 9.22 13.60 -41.86
C ARG A 200 9.92 13.29 -43.17
N THR A 201 9.81 14.19 -44.13
CA THR A 201 10.45 14.03 -45.45
C THR A 201 11.94 14.36 -45.44
N SER A 202 12.43 15.08 -44.43
CA SER A 202 13.84 15.36 -44.20
C SER A 202 14.10 15.69 -42.73
N THR A 203 15.37 15.79 -42.34
CA THR A 203 15.79 16.14 -40.97
C THR A 203 15.35 17.54 -40.52
N THR A 204 15.02 18.43 -41.47
CA THR A 204 14.57 19.80 -41.22
C THR A 204 13.09 20.02 -41.54
N ALA A 205 12.42 19.05 -42.19
CA ALA A 205 11.01 19.15 -42.55
C ALA A 205 10.10 19.14 -41.31
N ARG A 206 8.88 19.65 -41.44
CA ARG A 206 7.84 19.50 -40.42
C ARG A 206 7.50 18.01 -40.21
N THR A 207 7.04 17.65 -39.01
CA THR A 207 6.37 16.37 -38.75
C THR A 207 4.97 16.37 -39.36
N ASP A 208 4.74 15.43 -40.28
CA ASP A 208 3.48 15.23 -40.99
C ASP A 208 2.91 13.84 -40.70
N ASN A 209 1.68 13.60 -41.14
CA ASN A 209 1.02 12.31 -41.02
C ASN A 209 1.75 11.26 -41.87
N PHE A 210 1.92 10.05 -41.32
CA PHE A 210 2.34 8.92 -42.13
C PHE A 210 1.11 8.34 -42.82
N ASP A 211 0.98 8.58 -44.13
CA ASP A 211 -0.18 8.13 -44.90
C ASP A 211 -0.06 6.66 -45.34
N VAL A 212 -1.22 6.02 -45.56
CA VAL A 212 -1.35 4.66 -46.10
C VAL A 212 -0.51 4.44 -47.37
N GLY A 213 -0.36 5.47 -48.21
CA GLY A 213 0.46 5.40 -49.42
C GLY A 213 1.97 5.17 -49.16
N GLY A 214 2.43 5.36 -47.93
CA GLY A 214 3.79 5.02 -47.50
C GLY A 214 4.00 3.54 -47.17
N MET A 215 2.94 2.73 -47.09
CA MET A 215 3.04 1.30 -46.80
C MET A 215 3.60 0.52 -48.00
N SER A 216 4.40 -0.51 -47.72
CA SER A 216 4.76 -1.53 -48.70
C SER A 216 3.55 -2.45 -48.92
N THR A 217 3.12 -2.62 -50.16
CA THR A 217 1.95 -3.44 -50.52
C THR A 217 2.35 -4.75 -51.21
N GLY A 218 1.38 -5.63 -51.43
CA GLY A 218 1.57 -6.92 -52.11
C GLY A 218 1.59 -8.10 -51.14
N THR A 219 2.24 -9.19 -51.55
CA THR A 219 2.18 -10.52 -50.89
C THR A 219 3.46 -10.92 -50.16
N SER A 220 4.37 -9.98 -49.91
CA SER A 220 5.62 -10.26 -49.22
C SER A 220 5.43 -10.25 -47.70
N ALA A 221 5.91 -11.31 -47.03
CA ALA A 221 5.96 -11.42 -45.58
C ALA A 221 6.83 -10.32 -44.92
N ASP A 222 6.59 -10.06 -43.62
CA ASP A 222 7.43 -9.21 -42.76
C ASP A 222 7.64 -7.77 -43.28
N ARG A 223 6.58 -7.15 -43.80
CA ARG A 223 6.53 -5.74 -44.24
C ARG A 223 5.92 -4.82 -43.20
N ASN A 224 6.09 -3.51 -43.39
CA ASN A 224 5.48 -2.44 -42.58
C ASN A 224 5.67 -2.66 -41.06
N ASN A 225 6.87 -3.06 -40.67
CA ASN A 225 7.17 -3.50 -39.32
C ASN A 225 7.55 -2.32 -38.43
N ILE A 226 6.92 -2.17 -37.27
CA ILE A 226 7.34 -1.21 -36.25
C ILE A 226 7.43 -1.84 -34.87
N TYR A 227 8.36 -1.33 -34.07
CA TYR A 227 8.41 -1.52 -32.62
C TYR A 227 8.15 -0.19 -31.94
N PHE A 228 7.21 -0.16 -31.00
CA PHE A 228 6.82 1.08 -30.34
C PHE A 228 6.53 0.88 -28.87
N SER A 229 6.55 2.00 -28.14
CA SER A 229 6.01 2.09 -26.79
C SER A 229 5.44 3.48 -26.53
N GLY A 230 4.49 3.56 -25.61
CA GLY A 230 3.90 4.83 -25.20
C GLY A 230 3.10 4.69 -23.92
N THR A 231 3.01 5.78 -23.18
CA THR A 231 2.21 5.86 -21.95
C THR A 231 1.18 6.97 -22.11
N TYR A 232 -0.07 6.68 -21.75
CA TYR A 232 -1.19 7.62 -21.87
C TYR A 232 -2.10 7.54 -20.65
N GLN A 233 -2.90 8.59 -20.48
CA GLN A 233 -3.88 8.68 -19.40
C GLN A 233 -5.28 8.28 -19.90
N ILE A 234 -6.04 7.56 -19.07
CA ILE A 234 -7.47 7.23 -19.26
C ILE A 234 -8.35 8.06 -18.32
N ALA A 235 -9.66 8.08 -18.58
CA ALA A 235 -10.63 8.88 -17.81
C ALA A 235 -10.72 8.46 -16.34
#